data_AF-A0A7S2C1I1-F1
#
_entry.id   AF-A0A7S2C1I1-F1
#
_cell.length_a   1.000
_cell.length_b   1.000
_cell.length_c   1.000
_cell.angle_alpha   90.00
_cell.angle_beta   90.00
_cell.angle_gamma   90.00
#
_symmetry.space_group_name_H-M   'P 1'
#
loop_
_entity.id
_entity.type
_entity.pdbx_description
1 polymer ?
#
loop_
_entity_poly.entity_id
_entity_poly.type
_entity_poly.pdbx_seq_one_letter_code
_entity_poly.pdbx_strand_id
1 'polypeptide(L)'
;KKQKKELASMLKLLKEGKAKDLKAFPLKDDSGKEAVEKAKLAIEKAKAQTQKATTAEAKIAATQAMEAAKEKQRLGRAANNNAMHLYARVPEAEQVKKRIQQWADKISKLELDIKNKDDNKEVALGTSKINYCDPRISVAWCKRCEVPVEKVFPKTLRDKFVWAMPVPPDWEFEALAIGKKKK
;
A
#
# COMPACT_ATOMS: atom_id res chain seq x y z
N LYS A 1 10.04 -12.59 4.81
CA LYS A 1 10.50 -13.82 5.53
C LYS A 1 11.71 -13.58 6.43
N LYS A 2 12.81 -12.97 5.93
CA LYS A 2 14.02 -12.65 6.73
C LYS A 2 13.74 -11.78 7.97
N GLN A 3 13.08 -10.64 7.79
CA GLN A 3 12.73 -9.69 8.86
C GLN A 3 11.85 -10.31 9.97
N LYS A 4 10.92 -11.20 9.62
CA LYS A 4 10.09 -11.92 10.61
C LYS A 4 10.95 -12.81 11.51
N LYS A 5 11.94 -13.52 10.93
CA LYS A 5 12.88 -14.36 11.68
C LYS A 5 13.78 -13.51 12.58
N GLU A 6 14.23 -12.36 12.10
CA GLU A 6 15.03 -11.39 12.89
C GLU A 6 14.23 -10.88 14.09
N LEU A 7 13.00 -10.37 13.89
CA LEU A 7 12.13 -9.90 14.98
C LEU A 7 11.80 -11.00 15.99
N ALA A 8 11.55 -12.24 15.54
CA ALA A 8 11.31 -13.37 16.43
C ALA A 8 12.56 -13.72 17.26
N SER A 9 13.75 -13.64 16.66
CA SER A 9 15.03 -13.88 17.35
C SER A 9 15.32 -12.78 18.37
N MET A 10 15.08 -11.51 18.02
CA MET A 10 15.19 -10.38 18.97
C MET A 10 14.25 -10.55 20.15
N LEU A 11 12.99 -10.94 19.91
CA LEU A 11 12.02 -11.17 20.98
C LEU A 11 12.44 -12.31 21.92
N LYS A 12 13.02 -13.38 21.37
CA LYS A 12 13.54 -14.50 22.16
C LYS A 12 14.68 -14.05 23.08
N LEU A 13 15.67 -13.34 22.54
CA LEU A 13 16.81 -12.84 23.32
C LEU A 13 16.41 -11.85 24.41
N LEU A 14 15.42 -10.98 24.13
CA LEU A 14 14.87 -10.05 25.12
C LEU A 14 14.15 -10.77 26.26
N LYS A 15 13.43 -11.86 25.98
CA LYS A 15 12.78 -12.69 27.02
C LYS A 15 13.78 -13.46 27.88
N GLU A 16 14.91 -13.87 27.30
CA GLU A 16 15.98 -14.57 28.00
C GLU A 16 16.89 -13.64 28.82
N GLY A 17 16.62 -12.33 28.86
CA GLY A 17 17.44 -11.35 29.58
C GLY A 17 18.81 -11.09 28.94
N LYS A 18 19.05 -11.61 27.72
CA LYS A 18 20.32 -11.50 26.98
C LYS A 18 20.41 -10.21 26.19
N ALA A 19 20.20 -9.07 26.86
CA ALA A 19 20.19 -7.76 26.23
C ALA A 19 21.52 -7.37 25.55
N LYS A 20 22.64 -7.93 26.00
CA LYS A 20 23.97 -7.71 25.40
C LYS A 20 24.07 -8.28 23.98
N ASP A 21 23.39 -9.39 23.71
CA ASP A 21 23.41 -10.07 22.41
C ASP A 21 22.55 -9.34 21.37
N LEU A 22 21.68 -8.41 21.80
CA LEU A 22 20.91 -7.58 20.88
C LEU A 22 21.78 -6.57 20.10
N LYS A 23 23.00 -6.29 20.56
CA LYS A 23 23.96 -5.44 19.83
C LYS A 23 24.42 -6.06 18.50
N ALA A 24 24.21 -7.36 18.30
CA ALA A 24 24.50 -8.04 17.05
C ALA A 24 23.51 -7.70 15.91
N PHE A 25 22.36 -7.11 16.23
CA PHE A 25 21.37 -6.74 15.21
C PHE A 25 21.68 -5.35 14.63
N PRO A 26 21.56 -5.17 13.30
CA PRO A 26 21.77 -3.88 12.66
C PRO A 26 20.80 -2.83 13.21
N LEU A 27 21.34 -1.66 13.55
CA LEU A 27 20.55 -0.48 13.87
C LEU A 27 20.42 0.40 12.63
N LYS A 28 19.42 1.27 12.65
CA LYS A 28 19.16 2.21 11.57
C LYS A 28 20.26 3.26 11.53
N ASP A 29 20.92 3.36 10.38
CA ASP A 29 21.81 4.44 10.02
C ASP A 29 21.18 5.32 8.92
N ASP A 30 21.87 6.40 8.56
CA ASP A 30 21.45 7.29 7.47
C ASP A 30 21.92 6.82 6.08
N SER A 31 22.65 5.70 5.99
CA SER A 31 23.23 5.20 4.73
C SER A 31 22.17 4.94 3.65
N GLY A 32 21.00 4.43 4.05
CA GLY A 32 19.87 4.20 3.16
C GLY A 32 19.28 5.51 2.61
N LYS A 33 19.17 6.55 3.44
CA LYS A 33 18.69 7.87 3.00
C LYS A 33 19.70 8.54 2.09
N GLU A 34 20.98 8.49 2.46
CA GLU A 34 22.07 9.02 1.65
C GLU A 34 22.14 8.34 0.28
N ALA A 35 21.92 7.02 0.21
CA ALA A 35 21.88 6.29 -1.05
C ALA A 35 20.71 6.77 -1.94
N VAL A 36 19.55 7.08 -1.36
CA VAL A 36 18.40 7.64 -2.10
C VAL A 36 18.71 9.04 -2.61
N GLU A 37 19.31 9.92 -1.79
CA GLU A 37 19.67 11.27 -2.20
C GLU A 37 20.74 11.28 -3.30
N LYS A 38 21.79 10.46 -3.14
CA LYS A 38 22.81 10.26 -4.20
C LYS A 38 22.19 9.77 -5.50
N ALA A 39 21.22 8.86 -5.44
CA ALA A 39 20.55 8.35 -6.62
C ALA A 39 19.60 9.38 -7.28
N LYS A 40 18.91 10.22 -6.49
CA LYS A 40 18.13 11.35 -7.03
C LYS A 40 19.02 12.33 -7.79
N LEU A 41 20.16 12.69 -7.20
CA LEU A 41 21.11 13.59 -7.85
C LEU A 41 21.66 12.98 -9.16
N ALA A 42 21.91 11.67 -9.19
CA ALA A 42 22.34 10.98 -10.40
C ALA A 42 21.27 11.00 -11.51
N ILE A 43 19.99 10.83 -11.16
CA ILE A 43 18.86 10.92 -12.10
C ILE A 43 18.74 12.34 -12.68
N GLU A 44 18.84 13.37 -11.84
CA GLU A 44 18.76 14.76 -12.30
C GLU A 44 19.92 15.12 -13.24
N LYS A 45 21.15 14.68 -12.91
CA LYS A 45 22.31 14.83 -13.79
C LYS A 45 22.12 14.10 -15.13
N ALA A 46 21.60 12.87 -15.11
CA ALA A 46 21.35 12.11 -16.32
C ALA A 46 20.26 12.76 -17.20
N LYS A 47 19.17 13.26 -16.60
CA LYS A 47 18.13 14.01 -17.33
C LYS A 47 18.70 15.26 -18.01
N ALA A 48 19.54 16.02 -17.30
CA ALA A 48 20.18 17.21 -17.85
C ALA A 48 21.12 16.86 -19.03
N GLN A 49 21.81 15.73 -18.98
CA GLN A 49 22.62 15.23 -20.09
C GLN A 49 21.77 14.80 -21.28
N THR A 50 20.62 14.16 -21.07
CA THR A 50 19.66 13.83 -22.14
C THR A 50 19.15 15.07 -22.86
N GLN A 51 18.84 16.14 -22.13
CA GLN A 51 18.36 17.40 -22.72
C GLN A 51 19.43 18.13 -23.54
N LYS A 52 20.72 17.95 -23.21
CA LYS A 52 21.84 18.59 -23.91
C LYS A 52 22.41 17.75 -25.06
N ALA A 53 21.97 16.50 -25.22
CA ALA A 53 22.51 15.58 -26.21
C ALA A 53 21.93 15.84 -27.61
N THR A 54 22.71 16.44 -28.50
CA THR A 54 22.30 16.76 -29.88
C THR A 54 22.81 15.74 -30.90
N THR A 55 24.06 15.28 -30.77
CA THR A 55 24.70 14.26 -31.63
C THR A 55 24.23 12.84 -31.32
N ALA A 56 24.28 11.95 -32.31
CA ALA A 56 23.86 10.55 -32.16
C ALA A 56 24.64 9.81 -31.05
N GLU A 57 25.95 10.00 -30.99
CA GLU A 57 26.83 9.43 -29.96
C GLU A 57 26.49 9.97 -28.56
N ALA A 58 26.22 11.27 -28.44
CA ALA A 58 25.81 11.90 -27.18
C ALA A 58 24.45 11.37 -26.69
N LYS A 59 23.51 11.05 -27.59
CA LYS A 59 22.21 10.46 -27.24
C LYS A 59 22.34 9.02 -26.74
N ILE A 60 23.24 8.23 -27.34
CA ILE A 60 23.55 6.86 -26.87
C ILE A 60 24.15 6.92 -25.47
N ALA A 61 25.15 7.78 -25.27
CA ALA A 61 25.79 7.96 -23.96
C ALA A 61 24.79 8.48 -22.89
N ALA A 62 23.90 9.40 -23.23
CA ALA A 62 22.88 9.90 -22.32
C ALA A 62 21.85 8.81 -21.94
N THR A 63 21.50 7.92 -22.86
CA THR A 63 20.60 6.79 -22.58
C THR A 63 21.25 5.80 -21.61
N GLN A 64 22.52 5.46 -21.83
CA GLN A 64 23.29 4.60 -20.93
C GLN A 64 23.45 5.21 -19.53
N ALA A 65 23.72 6.52 -19.46
CA ALA A 65 23.78 7.25 -18.19
C ALA A 65 22.44 7.27 -17.44
N MET A 66 21.32 7.39 -18.17
CA MET A 66 19.98 7.36 -17.60
C MET A 66 19.62 5.98 -17.04
N GLU A 67 19.95 4.90 -17.76
CA GLU A 67 19.77 3.52 -17.28
C GLU A 67 20.61 3.25 -16.03
N ALA A 68 21.89 3.65 -16.03
CA ALA A 68 22.75 3.52 -14.85
C ALA A 68 22.22 4.33 -13.65
N ALA A 69 21.64 5.51 -13.89
CA ALA A 69 21.02 6.32 -12.84
C ALA A 69 19.74 5.68 -12.28
N LYS A 70 18.90 5.07 -13.14
CA LYS A 70 17.72 4.29 -12.70
C LYS A 70 18.12 3.08 -11.87
N GLU A 71 19.19 2.40 -12.24
CA GLU A 71 19.69 1.27 -11.45
C GLU A 71 20.18 1.72 -10.06
N LYS A 72 20.95 2.82 -9.99
CA LYS A 72 21.31 3.43 -8.71
C LYS A 72 20.09 3.85 -7.89
N GLN A 73 19.03 4.33 -8.54
CA GLN A 73 17.76 4.65 -7.87
C GLN A 73 17.08 3.39 -7.31
N ARG A 74 17.06 2.29 -8.05
CA ARG A 74 16.53 1.01 -7.59
C ARG A 74 17.29 0.50 -6.37
N LEU A 75 18.61 0.49 -6.45
CA LEU A 75 19.49 0.07 -5.36
C LEU A 75 19.37 0.97 -4.14
N GLY A 76 19.34 2.29 -4.32
CA GLY A 76 19.15 3.26 -3.24
C GLY A 76 17.81 3.07 -2.53
N ARG A 77 16.71 2.85 -3.28
CA ARG A 77 15.40 2.52 -2.70
C ARG A 77 15.41 1.19 -1.95
N ALA A 78 16.05 0.15 -2.49
CA ALA A 78 16.17 -1.14 -1.83
C ALA A 78 16.97 -1.05 -0.52
N ALA A 79 18.10 -0.33 -0.54
CA ALA A 79 18.91 -0.05 0.65
C ALA A 79 18.11 0.73 1.70
N ASN A 80 17.39 1.78 1.31
CA ASN A 80 16.54 2.54 2.22
C ASN A 80 15.43 1.68 2.82
N ASN A 81 14.73 0.87 2.03
CA ASN A 81 13.69 -0.03 2.54
C ASN A 81 14.26 -1.04 3.55
N ASN A 82 15.46 -1.54 3.30
CA ASN A 82 16.20 -2.38 4.24
C ASN A 82 16.63 -1.60 5.49
N ALA A 83 16.99 -0.32 5.41
CA ALA A 83 17.29 0.47 6.61
C ALA A 83 16.02 0.87 7.39
N MET A 84 14.88 1.06 6.72
CA MET A 84 13.64 1.57 7.34
C MET A 84 13.02 0.62 8.38
N HIS A 85 13.22 -0.70 8.24
CA HIS A 85 12.69 -1.67 9.20
C HIS A 85 13.56 -1.82 10.46
N LEU A 86 14.78 -1.28 10.43
CA LEU A 86 15.70 -1.32 11.56
C LEU A 86 15.29 -0.30 12.62
N TYR A 87 15.64 -0.60 13.87
CA TYR A 87 15.41 0.28 14.99
C TYR A 87 16.53 1.31 15.11
N ALA A 88 16.22 2.53 15.55
CA ALA A 88 17.24 3.57 15.80
C ALA A 88 18.12 3.24 17.02
N ARG A 89 17.56 2.54 18.01
CA ARG A 89 18.23 2.05 19.22
C ARG A 89 17.75 0.66 19.54
N VAL A 90 18.46 -0.05 20.42
CA VAL A 90 18.05 -1.38 20.89
C VAL A 90 16.61 -1.30 21.43
N PRO A 91 15.66 -2.05 20.87
CA PRO A 91 14.26 -1.96 21.27
C PRO A 91 13.96 -2.81 22.51
N GLU A 92 12.90 -2.44 23.22
CA GLU A 92 12.33 -3.24 24.29
C GLU A 92 11.41 -4.35 23.76
N ALA A 93 11.12 -5.35 24.59
CA ALA A 93 10.31 -6.51 24.20
C ALA A 93 8.92 -6.12 23.65
N GLU A 94 8.27 -5.15 24.29
CA GLU A 94 6.95 -4.66 23.85
C GLU A 94 7.01 -3.95 22.49
N GLN A 95 8.10 -3.24 22.19
CA GLN A 95 8.29 -2.61 20.89
C GLN A 95 8.46 -3.63 19.77
N VAL A 96 9.16 -4.74 20.06
CA VAL A 96 9.33 -5.86 19.12
C VAL A 96 8.02 -6.61 18.90
N LYS A 97 7.26 -6.90 19.98
CA LYS A 97 5.92 -7.52 19.88
C LYS A 97 4.97 -6.68 19.05
N LYS A 98 4.88 -5.36 19.33
CA LYS A 98 4.04 -4.43 18.58
C LYS A 98 4.39 -4.44 17.09
N ARG A 99 5.68 -4.51 16.75
CA ARG A 99 6.12 -4.60 15.36
C ARG A 99 5.70 -5.90 14.71
N ILE A 100 5.87 -7.04 15.39
CA ILE A 100 5.43 -8.34 14.87
C ILE A 100 3.94 -8.30 14.54
N GLN A 101 3.11 -7.75 15.43
CA GLN A 101 1.67 -7.60 15.19
C GLN A 101 1.37 -6.74 13.96
N GLN A 102 1.96 -5.55 13.89
CA GLN A 102 1.79 -4.64 12.73
C GLN A 102 2.18 -5.31 11.40
N TRP A 103 3.21 -6.15 11.40
CA TRP A 103 3.61 -6.90 10.22
C TRP A 103 2.64 -8.03 9.88
N ALA A 104 2.09 -8.71 10.88
CA ALA A 104 1.05 -9.72 10.68
C ALA A 104 -0.20 -9.10 10.04
N ASP A 105 -0.68 -7.97 10.56
CA ASP A 105 -1.85 -7.26 10.03
C ASP A 105 -1.63 -6.81 8.57
N LYS A 106 -0.43 -6.28 8.27
CA LYS A 106 -0.05 -5.89 6.90
C LYS A 106 -0.03 -7.08 5.95
N ILE A 107 0.51 -8.23 6.38
CA ILE A 107 0.57 -9.44 5.56
C ILE A 107 -0.85 -9.92 5.28
N SER A 108 -1.68 -10.03 6.30
CA SER A 108 -3.08 -10.45 6.15
C SER A 108 -3.85 -9.56 5.17
N LYS A 109 -3.66 -8.23 5.27
CA LYS A 109 -4.25 -7.28 4.30
C LYS A 109 -3.75 -7.51 2.87
N LEU A 110 -2.45 -7.70 2.68
CA LEU A 110 -1.87 -7.94 1.35
C LEU A 110 -2.34 -9.26 0.74
N GLU A 111 -2.45 -10.31 1.55
CA GLU A 111 -2.99 -11.60 1.13
C GLU A 111 -4.45 -11.47 0.68
N LEU A 112 -5.26 -10.73 1.43
CA LEU A 112 -6.64 -10.41 1.05
C LEU A 112 -6.70 -9.61 -0.26
N ASP A 113 -5.86 -8.59 -0.42
CA ASP A 113 -5.81 -7.77 -1.63
C ASP A 113 -5.37 -8.60 -2.85
N ILE A 114 -4.42 -9.52 -2.69
CA ILE A 114 -3.97 -10.43 -3.74
C ILE A 114 -5.11 -11.36 -4.14
N LYS A 115 -5.76 -12.00 -3.16
CA LYS A 115 -6.89 -12.88 -3.41
C LYS A 115 -8.01 -12.15 -4.15
N ASN A 116 -8.40 -10.97 -3.67
CA ASN A 116 -9.44 -10.16 -4.31
C ASN A 116 -9.09 -9.80 -5.77
N LYS A 117 -7.82 -9.55 -6.08
CA LYS A 117 -7.39 -9.28 -7.46
C LYS A 117 -7.46 -10.53 -8.34
N ASP A 118 -7.06 -11.68 -7.80
CA ASP A 118 -7.09 -12.94 -8.54
C ASP A 118 -8.54 -13.40 -8.80
N ASP A 119 -9.39 -13.35 -7.77
CA ASP A 119 -10.82 -13.71 -7.87
C ASP A 119 -11.59 -12.83 -8.88
N ASN A 120 -11.16 -11.58 -9.05
CA ASN A 120 -11.82 -10.62 -9.97
C ASN A 120 -11.07 -10.41 -11.29
N LYS A 121 -10.02 -11.20 -11.61
CA LYS A 121 -9.18 -10.95 -12.80
C LYS A 121 -9.93 -11.10 -14.13
N GLU A 122 -11.01 -11.88 -14.13
CA GLU A 122 -11.83 -12.16 -15.32
C GLU A 122 -13.15 -11.36 -15.36
N VAL A 123 -13.47 -10.60 -14.31
CA VAL A 123 -14.80 -9.98 -14.15
C VAL A 123 -14.70 -8.46 -14.01
N ALA A 124 -15.37 -7.73 -14.92
CA ALA A 124 -15.45 -6.28 -14.88
C ALA A 124 -16.62 -5.77 -14.02
N LEU A 125 -16.38 -5.57 -12.72
CA LEU A 125 -17.41 -5.13 -11.75
C LEU A 125 -17.92 -3.68 -11.92
N GLY A 126 -17.26 -2.87 -12.75
CA GLY A 126 -17.62 -1.45 -12.93
C GLY A 126 -19.00 -1.28 -13.57
N THR A 127 -19.28 -2.02 -14.64
CA THR A 127 -20.51 -1.84 -15.43
C THR A 127 -21.75 -2.25 -14.65
N SER A 128 -21.72 -3.41 -13.98
CA SER A 128 -22.81 -3.90 -13.11
C SER A 128 -23.13 -2.90 -12.01
N LYS A 129 -22.09 -2.42 -11.31
CA LYS A 129 -22.21 -1.46 -10.20
C LYS A 129 -22.78 -0.11 -10.61
N ILE A 130 -22.48 0.38 -11.81
CA ILE A 130 -22.89 1.72 -12.25
C ILE A 130 -24.30 1.73 -12.84
N ASN A 131 -24.71 0.64 -13.50
CA ASN A 131 -25.90 0.62 -14.35
C ASN A 131 -26.98 -0.36 -13.91
N TYR A 132 -26.64 -1.41 -13.17
CA TYR A 132 -27.55 -2.53 -12.92
C TYR A 132 -27.82 -2.80 -11.43
N CYS A 133 -26.99 -2.26 -10.54
CA CYS A 133 -27.22 -2.32 -9.10
C CYS A 133 -27.87 -1.02 -8.61
N ASP A 134 -28.96 -1.12 -7.86
CA ASP A 134 -29.56 0.05 -7.19
C ASP A 134 -28.58 0.58 -6.12
N PRO A 135 -28.07 1.82 -6.24
CA PRO A 135 -27.08 2.36 -5.32
C PRO A 135 -27.60 2.46 -3.88
N ARG A 136 -28.92 2.53 -3.66
CA ARG A 136 -29.55 2.57 -2.34
C ARG A 136 -29.30 1.29 -1.54
N ILE A 137 -29.21 0.14 -2.21
CA ILE A 137 -28.86 -1.15 -1.57
C ILE A 137 -27.48 -1.02 -0.90
N SER A 138 -26.49 -0.55 -1.66
CA SER A 138 -25.12 -0.38 -1.16
C SER A 138 -25.04 0.72 -0.10
N VAL A 139 -25.78 1.82 -0.24
CA VAL A 139 -25.78 2.93 0.74
C VAL A 139 -26.41 2.49 2.07
N ALA A 140 -27.55 1.79 2.05
CA ALA A 140 -28.19 1.27 3.24
C ALA A 140 -27.28 0.26 3.96
N TRP A 141 -26.64 -0.63 3.21
CA TRP A 141 -25.63 -1.55 3.76
C TRP A 141 -24.45 -0.81 4.40
N CYS A 142 -23.91 0.24 3.74
CA CYS A 142 -22.84 1.06 4.31
C CYS A 142 -23.23 1.68 5.65
N LYS A 143 -24.46 2.18 5.77
CA LYS A 143 -24.96 2.76 7.02
C LYS A 143 -25.16 1.71 8.12
N ARG A 144 -25.69 0.53 7.79
CA ARG A 144 -25.87 -0.58 8.75
C ARG A 144 -24.57 -1.12 9.31
N CYS A 145 -23.56 -1.25 8.45
CA CYS A 145 -22.26 -1.84 8.80
C CYS A 145 -21.21 -0.79 9.19
N GLU A 146 -21.61 0.48 9.33
CA GLU A 146 -20.71 1.60 9.64
C GLU A 146 -19.51 1.70 8.68
N VAL A 147 -19.74 1.35 7.41
CA VAL A 147 -18.74 1.42 6.34
C VAL A 147 -18.82 2.80 5.67
N PRO A 148 -17.72 3.54 5.55
CA PRO A 148 -17.73 4.83 4.87
C PRO A 148 -18.09 4.68 3.37
N VAL A 149 -19.12 5.40 2.92
CA VAL A 149 -19.67 5.26 1.56
C VAL A 149 -18.63 5.58 0.48
N GLU A 150 -17.64 6.43 0.77
CA GLU A 150 -16.54 6.74 -0.14
C GLU A 150 -15.59 5.56 -0.42
N LYS A 151 -15.61 4.52 0.43
CA LYS A 151 -14.87 3.27 0.17
C LYS A 151 -15.58 2.41 -0.87
N VAL A 152 -16.90 2.55 -0.99
CA VAL A 152 -17.72 1.82 -1.97
C VAL A 152 -17.90 2.65 -3.23
N PHE A 153 -18.32 3.90 -3.14
CA PHE A 153 -18.52 4.78 -4.29
C PHE A 153 -17.47 5.90 -4.33
N PRO A 154 -16.63 5.97 -5.40
CA PRO A 154 -15.74 7.11 -5.61
C PRO A 154 -16.56 8.40 -5.77
N LYS A 155 -15.89 9.56 -5.65
CA LYS A 155 -16.55 10.88 -5.70
C LYS A 155 -17.50 11.03 -6.90
N THR A 156 -17.06 10.64 -8.09
CA THR A 156 -17.85 10.72 -9.32
C THR A 156 -19.17 9.94 -9.26
N LEU A 157 -19.18 8.76 -8.63
CA LEU A 157 -20.40 7.97 -8.46
C LEU A 157 -21.29 8.51 -7.34
N ARG A 158 -20.71 9.10 -6.29
CA ARG A 158 -21.51 9.79 -5.26
C ARG A 158 -22.24 11.01 -5.81
N ASP A 159 -21.58 11.77 -6.67
CA ASP A 159 -22.17 12.93 -7.36
C ASP A 159 -23.27 12.49 -8.35
N LYS A 160 -23.16 11.29 -8.96
CA LYS A 160 -24.20 10.71 -9.81
C LYS A 160 -25.41 10.20 -9.02
N PHE A 161 -25.16 9.60 -7.84
CA PHE A 161 -26.19 8.93 -7.02
C PHE A 161 -26.59 9.74 -5.78
N VAL A 162 -26.59 11.08 -5.87
CA VAL A 162 -26.95 11.96 -4.74
C VAL A 162 -28.31 11.60 -4.14
N TRP A 163 -29.28 11.27 -4.99
CA TRP A 163 -30.63 10.85 -4.60
C TRP A 163 -30.67 9.58 -3.73
N ALA A 164 -29.62 8.74 -3.76
CA ALA A 164 -29.52 7.53 -2.97
C ALA A 164 -28.83 7.74 -1.60
N MET A 165 -28.14 8.85 -1.38
CA MET A 165 -27.41 9.15 -0.14
C MET A 165 -28.30 9.30 1.12
N PRO A 166 -29.52 9.90 1.06
CA PRO A 166 -30.33 10.09 2.26
C PRO A 166 -31.06 8.83 2.74
N VAL A 167 -30.96 7.70 2.01
CA VAL A 167 -31.67 6.45 2.31
C VAL A 167 -31.35 5.91 3.71
N PRO A 168 -32.34 5.49 4.51
CA PRO A 168 -32.10 5.01 5.87
C PRO A 168 -31.45 3.61 5.87
N PRO A 169 -30.81 3.20 6.97
CA PRO A 169 -30.11 1.92 7.05
C PRO A 169 -31.02 0.69 6.93
N ASP A 170 -32.28 0.78 7.33
CA ASP A 170 -33.30 -0.26 7.24
C ASP A 170 -33.95 -0.38 5.85
N TRP A 171 -33.51 0.44 4.89
CA TRP A 171 -34.04 0.38 3.54
C TRP A 171 -33.71 -0.96 2.86
N GLU A 172 -34.74 -1.55 2.27
CA GLU A 172 -34.67 -2.78 1.50
C GLU A 172 -35.22 -2.56 0.09
N PHE A 173 -34.64 -3.27 -0.88
CA PHE A 173 -35.13 -3.25 -2.24
C PHE A 173 -36.40 -4.11 -2.33
N GLU A 174 -37.56 -3.47 -2.43
CA GLU A 174 -38.82 -4.17 -2.66
C GLU A 174 -38.86 -4.72 -4.09
N ALA A 175 -38.56 -6.01 -4.26
CA ALA A 175 -38.53 -6.66 -5.58
C ALA A 175 -39.91 -6.81 -6.25
N LEU A 176 -41.02 -6.42 -5.60
CA LEU A 176 -42.37 -6.72 -6.08
C LEU A 176 -43.40 -5.62 -5.73
N ALA A 177 -43.48 -4.60 -6.57
CA ALA A 177 -44.73 -3.86 -6.79
C ALA A 177 -45.62 -4.55 -7.87
N ILE A 178 -45.68 -5.89 -7.88
CA ILE A 178 -46.65 -6.67 -8.70
C ILE A 178 -47.66 -7.39 -7.79
N GLY A 179 -47.83 -7.01 -6.53
CA GLY A 179 -48.83 -7.71 -5.70
C GLY A 179 -49.22 -7.15 -4.34
N LYS A 180 -48.46 -6.23 -3.73
CA LYS A 180 -48.89 -5.61 -2.47
C LYS A 180 -49.57 -4.27 -2.73
N LYS A 181 -50.86 -4.32 -3.10
CA LYS A 181 -51.75 -3.19 -2.79
C LYS A 181 -51.73 -3.02 -1.27
N LYS A 182 -51.22 -1.89 -0.79
CA LYS A 182 -51.40 -1.47 0.60
C LYS A 182 -52.91 -1.47 0.87
N LYS A 183 -53.36 -2.28 1.82
CA LYS A 183 -54.64 -2.07 2.50
C LYS A 183 -54.47 -0.92 3.48
#